data_AF-A0A8D8PEF2-F1
#
_entry.id   AF-A0A8D8PEF2-F1
#
_cell.length_a   1.000
_cell.length_b   1.000
_cell.length_c   1.000
_cell.angle_alpha   90.00
_cell.angle_beta   90.00
_cell.angle_gamma   90.00
#
_symmetry.space_group_name_H-M   'P 1'
#
loop_
_entity.id
_entity.type
_entity.pdbx_description
1 polymer ?
#
loop_
_entity_poly.entity_id
_entity_poly.type
_entity_poly.pdbx_seq_one_letter_code
_entity_poly.pdbx_strand_id
1 'polypeptide(L)'
;VKLFRIKMQGSEAVLAMSSRTWLSYYYQNRFHLTPLSYETLEYASGFSSEQCAEGIVAISTNTLRILALEKLGAVFNQITFPLEYTPKRFLIHNETGKLIISETDHNAYTEETKNIRKKQM
;
A
#
# COMPACT_ATOMS: atom_id res chain seq x y z
N VAL A 1 22.13 -9.21 2.90
CA VAL A 1 21.11 -8.51 3.73
C VAL A 1 21.78 -7.31 4.35
N LYS A 2 21.20 -6.12 4.22
CA LYS A 2 21.69 -4.90 4.88
C LYS A 2 20.77 -4.56 6.06
N LEU A 3 21.33 -4.18 7.21
CA LEU A 3 20.58 -3.88 8.42
C LEU A 3 20.78 -2.42 8.80
N PHE A 4 19.68 -1.75 9.14
CA PHE A 4 19.68 -0.34 9.53
C PHE A 4 18.90 -0.16 10.81
N ARG A 5 19.43 0.63 11.73
CA ARG A 5 18.74 1.02 12.96
C ARG A 5 17.84 2.21 12.64
N ILE A 6 16.57 2.11 13.03
CA ILE A 6 15.59 3.18 12.90
C ILE A 6 14.84 3.35 14.23
N LYS A 7 14.11 4.45 14.36
CA LYS A 7 13.23 4.71 15.50
C LYS A 7 11.78 4.56 15.07
N MET A 8 10.98 3.87 15.89
CA MET A 8 9.59 3.57 15.61
C MET A 8 8.78 3.57 16.90
N GLN A 9 7.74 4.40 16.98
CA GLN A 9 6.90 4.60 18.16
C GLN A 9 7.73 4.83 19.44
N GLY A 10 8.75 5.68 19.37
CA GLY A 10 9.64 5.95 20.49
C GLY A 10 10.67 4.87 20.82
N SER A 11 10.55 3.66 20.26
CA SER A 11 11.44 2.52 20.48
C SER A 11 12.39 2.31 19.31
N GLU A 12 13.46 1.55 19.54
CA GLU A 12 14.38 1.16 18.47
C GLU A 12 13.84 -0.03 17.70
N ALA A 13 14.00 0.02 16.38
CA ALA A 13 13.63 -1.03 15.46
C ALA A 13 14.74 -1.25 14.44
N VAL A 14 14.74 -2.43 13.81
CA VAL A 14 15.71 -2.80 12.78
C VAL A 14 14.99 -2.93 11.45
N LEU A 15 15.48 -2.21 10.45
CA LEU A 15 15.07 -2.36 9.07
C LEU A 15 16.05 -3.30 8.36
N ALA A 16 15.55 -4.44 7.87
CA ALA A 16 16.34 -5.44 7.16
C ALA A 16 15.99 -5.42 5.66
N MET A 17 16.98 -5.15 4.82
CA MET A 17 16.81 -5.01 3.38
C MET A 17 17.47 -6.16 2.60
N SER A 18 16.67 -6.77 1.73
CA SER A 18 17.02 -7.88 0.83
C SER A 18 16.16 -7.77 -0.44
N SER A 19 15.59 -8.87 -0.95
CA SER A 19 14.58 -8.86 -2.03
C SER A 19 13.27 -8.15 -1.67
N ARG A 20 13.00 -7.98 -0.37
CA ARG A 20 11.97 -7.11 0.20
C ARG A 20 12.55 -6.44 1.43
N THR A 21 11.98 -5.30 1.79
CA THR A 21 12.31 -4.63 3.05
C THR A 21 11.44 -5.19 4.17
N TRP A 22 12.07 -5.53 5.28
CA TRP A 22 11.43 -6.06 6.47
C TRP A 22 11.67 -5.12 7.65
N LEU A 23 10.63 -4.93 8.46
CA LEU A 23 10.69 -4.16 9.69
C LEU A 23 10.64 -5.13 10.86
N SER A 24 11.68 -5.14 11.67
CA SER A 24 11.73 -5.84 12.95
C SER A 24 11.54 -4.85 14.09
N TYR A 25 10.48 -5.04 14.87
CA TYR A 25 10.13 -4.16 15.98
C TYR A 25 9.56 -4.93 17.16
N TYR A 26 9.66 -4.34 18.35
CA TYR A 26 9.14 -4.91 19.58
C TYR A 26 7.80 -4.24 19.94
N TYR A 27 6.75 -5.04 20.11
CA TYR A 27 5.42 -4.54 20.45
C TYR A 27 4.65 -5.56 21.28
N GLN A 28 3.97 -5.13 22.34
CA GLN A 28 3.18 -5.99 23.24
C GLN A 28 3.95 -7.24 23.72
N ASN A 29 5.18 -7.03 24.20
CA ASN A 29 6.05 -8.10 24.71
C ASN A 29 6.42 -9.18 23.66
N ARG A 30 6.35 -8.84 22.37
CA ARG A 30 6.64 -9.76 21.26
C ARG A 30 7.40 -9.04 20.13
N PHE A 31 8.37 -9.76 19.56
CA PHE A 31 9.02 -9.34 18.33
C PHE A 31 8.14 -9.62 17.13
N HIS A 32 7.96 -8.60 16.30
CA HIS A 32 7.27 -8.67 15.02
C HIS A 32 8.28 -8.46 13.91
N LEU A 33 8.16 -9.25 12.85
CA LEU A 33 8.95 -9.11 11.63
C LEU A 33 7.97 -9.01 10.46
N THR A 34 7.68 -7.78 10.03
CA THR A 34 6.68 -7.51 9.00
C THR A 34 7.34 -7.04 7.71
N PRO A 35 6.95 -7.60 6.54
CA PRO A 35 7.43 -7.07 5.27
C PRO A 35 6.74 -5.74 4.98
N LEU A 36 7.48 -4.76 4.46
CA LEU A 36 6.89 -3.53 3.95
C LEU A 36 6.24 -3.82 2.59
N SER A 37 5.00 -3.38 2.41
CA SER A 37 4.33 -3.35 1.10
C SER A 37 4.85 -2.15 0.30
N TYR A 38 6.11 -2.26 -0.12
CA TYR A 38 6.84 -1.23 -0.84
C TYR A 38 7.83 -1.88 -1.79
N GLU A 39 8.33 -1.11 -2.75
CA GLU A 39 9.43 -1.53 -3.61
C GLU A 39 10.73 -1.75 -2.82
N THR A 40 11.68 -2.43 -3.45
CA THR A 40 12.97 -2.73 -2.85
C THR A 40 13.78 -1.47 -2.60
N LEU A 41 14.25 -1.31 -1.37
CA LEU A 41 15.08 -0.18 -0.95
C LEU A 41 16.55 -0.62 -0.87
N GLU A 42 17.48 0.26 -1.27
CA GLU A 42 18.91 -0.05 -1.31
C GLU A 42 19.67 0.43 -0.08
N TYR A 43 19.26 1.58 0.44
CA TYR A 43 19.80 2.23 1.63
C TYR A 43 18.68 2.95 2.37
N ALA A 44 18.78 3.00 3.70
CA ALA A 44 17.80 3.67 4.54
C ALA A 44 18.45 4.23 5.80
N SER A 45 17.89 5.31 6.32
CA SER A 45 18.26 5.90 7.61
C SER A 45 17.03 6.46 8.30
N GLY A 46 17.07 6.54 9.62
CA GLY A 46 16.06 7.28 10.38
C GLY A 46 16.03 8.75 9.93
N PHE A 47 14.83 9.30 9.84
CA PHE A 47 14.56 10.68 9.46
C PHE A 47 13.55 11.29 10.43
N SER A 48 13.73 12.57 10.76
CA SER A 48 12.80 13.30 11.63
C SER A 48 12.75 14.76 11.17
N SER A 49 11.54 15.26 10.92
CA SER A 49 11.24 16.65 10.59
C SER A 49 9.91 17.08 11.19
N GLU A 50 9.58 18.37 11.12
CA GLU A 50 8.27 18.88 11.57
C GLU A 50 7.10 18.22 10.82
N GLN A 51 7.26 17.96 9.52
CA GLN A 51 6.23 17.27 8.72
C GLN A 51 6.20 15.75 8.94
N CYS A 52 7.26 15.18 9.53
CA CYS A 52 7.41 13.73 9.71
C CYS A 52 8.22 13.45 10.98
N ALA A 53 7.56 13.42 12.14
CA ALA A 53 8.22 13.28 13.42
C ALA A 53 9.06 12.00 13.53
N GLU A 54 8.54 10.89 13.01
CA GLU A 54 9.25 9.61 12.89
C GLU A 54 9.10 9.06 11.47
N GLY A 55 10.17 9.16 10.69
CA GLY A 55 10.22 8.70 9.31
C GLY A 55 11.50 7.93 8.98
N ILE A 56 11.55 7.47 7.74
CA ILE A 56 12.69 6.79 7.13
C ILE A 56 13.00 7.53 5.85
N VAL A 57 14.24 7.97 5.70
CA VAL A 57 14.75 8.40 4.40
C VAL A 57 15.41 7.19 3.73
N ALA A 58 15.03 6.90 2.50
CA ALA A 58 15.50 5.74 1.76
C ALA A 58 15.84 6.08 0.32
N ILE A 59 16.79 5.32 -0.23
CA ILE A 59 17.17 5.37 -1.64
C ILE A 59 16.65 4.10 -2.30
N SER A 60 15.95 4.27 -3.41
CA SER A 60 15.54 3.17 -4.29
C SER A 60 15.90 3.51 -5.71
N THR A 61 16.81 2.72 -6.28
CA THR A 61 17.37 2.95 -7.61
C THR A 61 17.84 4.41 -7.74
N ASN A 62 17.19 5.21 -8.58
CA ASN A 62 17.57 6.61 -8.85
C ASN A 62 16.68 7.62 -8.11
N THR A 63 15.91 7.18 -7.11
CA THR A 63 14.95 8.03 -6.39
C THR A 63 15.25 8.09 -4.90
N LEU A 64 15.15 9.30 -4.34
CA LEU A 64 15.17 9.54 -2.89
C LEU A 64 13.73 9.59 -2.38
N ARG A 65 13.44 8.88 -1.29
CA ARG A 65 12.10 8.72 -0.74
C ARG A 65 12.07 8.98 0.75
N ILE A 66 11.12 9.79 1.21
CA ILE A 66 10.82 9.96 2.63
C ILE A 66 9.55 9.16 2.91
N LEU A 67 9.63 8.24 3.86
CA LEU A 67 8.58 7.30 4.21
C LEU A 67 8.18 7.52 5.67
N ALA A 68 6.88 7.56 5.94
CA ALA A 68 6.34 7.53 7.30
C ALA A 68 5.59 6.21 7.51
N LEU A 69 5.86 5.53 8.63
CA LEU A 69 5.21 4.27 8.97
C LEU A 69 4.11 4.53 10.01
N GLU A 70 2.89 4.82 9.57
CA GLU A 70 1.84 5.29 10.50
C GLU A 70 1.07 4.15 11.18
N LYS A 71 0.78 3.07 10.46
CA LYS A 71 -0.11 1.98 10.93
C LYS A 71 0.67 0.68 11.19
N LEU A 72 1.41 0.62 12.30
CA LEU A 72 1.99 -0.66 12.76
C LEU A 72 0.88 -1.63 13.18
N GLY A 73 1.04 -2.90 12.81
CA GLY A 73 0.09 -3.97 13.13
C GLY A 73 -0.98 -4.23 12.06
N ALA A 74 -1.18 -3.30 11.12
CA ALA A 74 -1.96 -3.58 9.91
C ALA A 74 -1.09 -4.39 8.93
N VAL A 75 -1.44 -5.66 8.71
CA VAL A 75 -0.65 -6.58 7.88
C VAL A 75 -0.91 -6.36 6.38
N PHE A 76 -2.07 -5.81 6.02
CA PHE A 76 -2.48 -5.60 4.64
C PHE A 76 -2.45 -4.11 4.26
N ASN A 77 -1.70 -3.80 3.21
CA ASN A 77 -1.83 -2.55 2.49
C ASN A 77 -2.84 -2.75 1.35
N GLN A 78 -3.82 -1.86 1.23
CA GLN A 78 -4.85 -1.91 0.20
C GLN A 78 -4.81 -0.67 -0.67
N ILE A 79 -4.96 -0.86 -1.97
CA ILE A 79 -5.17 0.21 -2.95
C ILE A 79 -6.55 -0.03 -3.55
N THR A 80 -7.37 1.01 -3.59
CA THR A 80 -8.75 0.93 -4.08
C THR A 80 -8.83 1.46 -5.49
N PHE A 81 -9.43 0.68 -6.38
CA PHE A 81 -9.83 1.11 -7.72
C PHE A 81 -11.35 1.28 -7.73
N PRO A 82 -11.89 2.49 -7.99
CA PRO A 82 -13.32 2.70 -8.05
C PRO A 82 -13.91 1.99 -9.27
N LEU A 83 -15.06 1.32 -9.07
CA LEU A 83 -15.86 0.65 -10.10
C LEU A 83 -17.22 1.34 -10.22
N GLU A 84 -17.96 1.07 -11.30
CA GLU A 84 -19.23 1.73 -11.58
C GLU A 84 -20.42 1.05 -10.91
N TYR A 85 -20.41 -0.28 -10.86
CA TYR A 85 -21.45 -1.11 -10.23
C TYR A 85 -20.85 -2.16 -9.28
N THR A 86 -21.69 -2.96 -8.60
CA THR A 86 -21.20 -4.00 -7.68
C THR A 86 -20.48 -5.13 -8.44
N PRO A 87 -19.18 -5.38 -8.20
CA PRO A 87 -18.46 -6.50 -8.81
C PRO A 87 -19.00 -7.84 -8.28
N LYS A 88 -19.28 -8.79 -9.17
CA LYS A 88 -19.77 -10.14 -8.83
C LYS A 88 -18.71 -11.22 -9.00
N ARG A 89 -17.91 -11.11 -10.06
CA ARG A 89 -16.83 -12.04 -10.39
C ARG A 89 -15.71 -11.30 -11.10
N PHE A 90 -14.50 -11.84 -11.00
CA PHE A 90 -13.38 -11.42 -11.84
C PHE A 90 -12.59 -12.64 -12.32
N LEU A 91 -11.84 -12.47 -13.40
CA LEU A 91 -10.89 -13.45 -13.91
C LEU A 91 -9.60 -12.75 -14.35
N ILE A 92 -8.50 -13.50 -14.37
CA ILE A 92 -7.20 -13.01 -14.81
C ILE A 92 -6.98 -13.51 -16.25
N HIS A 93 -6.73 -12.59 -17.17
CA HIS A 93 -6.36 -12.94 -18.54
C HIS A 93 -4.90 -13.45 -18.56
N ASN A 94 -4.70 -14.72 -18.87
CA ASN A 94 -3.40 -15.39 -18.70
C ASN A 94 -2.23 -14.73 -19.45
N GLU A 95 -2.46 -14.23 -20.67
CA GLU A 95 -1.37 -13.68 -21.50
C GLU A 95 -0.98 -12.25 -21.10
N THR A 96 -1.94 -11.46 -20.61
CA THR A 96 -1.75 -10.03 -20.35
C THR A 96 -1.73 -9.68 -18.87
N GLY A 97 -2.11 -10.61 -17.99
CA GLY A 97 -2.27 -10.38 -16.55
C GLY A 97 -3.39 -9.40 -16.19
N LYS A 98 -4.22 -8.98 -17.16
CA LYS A 98 -5.32 -8.04 -16.92
C LYS A 98 -6.45 -8.71 -16.15
N LEU A 99 -7.10 -7.93 -15.29
CA LEU A 99 -8.32 -8.33 -14.60
C LEU A 99 -9.53 -8.00 -15.47
N ILE A 100 -10.39 -8.99 -15.71
CA ILE A 100 -11.69 -8.82 -16.34
C ILE A 100 -12.73 -8.98 -15.24
N ILE A 101 -13.52 -7.93 -14.99
CA ILE A 101 -14.46 -7.83 -13.86
C ILE A 101 -15.88 -7.76 -14.42
N SER A 102 -16.80 -8.56 -13.86
CA SER A 102 -18.23 -8.49 -14.15
C SER A 102 -18.92 -7.71 -13.04
N GLU A 103 -19.57 -6.61 -13.40
CA GLU A 103 -20.29 -5.73 -12.47
C GLU A 103 -21.80 -5.78 -12.73
N THR A 104 -22.62 -5.83 -11.68
CA THR A 104 -24.08 -5.90 -11.81
C THR A 104 -24.78 -5.40 -10.56
N ASP A 105 -25.67 -4.42 -10.75
CA ASP A 105 -26.53 -3.89 -9.70
C ASP A 105 -28.01 -4.15 -10.00
N HIS A 106 -28.76 -4.54 -8.97
CA HIS A 106 -30.20 -4.67 -9.06
C HIS A 106 -30.86 -3.28 -9.03
N ASN A 107 -31.89 -3.05 -9.85
CA ASN A 107 -32.58 -1.76 -9.99
C ASN A 107 -31.68 -0.57 -10.38
N ALA A 108 -30.55 -0.83 -11.05
CA ALA A 108 -29.67 0.22 -11.57
C ALA A 108 -29.96 0.52 -13.05
N TYR A 109 -29.80 1.78 -13.44
CA TYR A 109 -29.83 2.18 -14.85
C TYR A 109 -28.43 2.13 -15.43
N THR A 110 -28.35 1.72 -16.70
CA THR A 110 -27.15 1.94 -17.53
C THR A 110 -26.94 3.44 -17.76
N GLU A 111 -25.70 3.85 -18.01
CA GLU A 111 -25.37 5.24 -18.33
C GLU A 111 -26.17 5.78 -19.52
N GLU A 112 -26.41 4.94 -20.53
CA GLU A 112 -27.27 5.27 -21.67
C GLU A 112 -28.69 5.61 -21.24
N THR A 113 -29.29 4.79 -20.37
CA THR A 113 -30.65 5.01 -19.87
C THR A 113 -30.73 6.27 -19.01
N LYS A 114 -29.69 6.53 -18.18
CA LYS A 114 -29.60 7.78 -17.40
C LYS A 114 -29.55 9.00 -18.31
N ASN A 115 -28.79 8.94 -19.40
CA ASN A 115 -28.65 10.05 -20.36
C ASN A 115 -29.92 10.34 -21.13
N ILE A 116 -30.67 9.31 -21.55
CA ILE A 116 -31.98 9.49 -22.19
C ILE A 116 -32.95 10.18 -21.23
N ARG A 117 -32.99 9.75 -19.97
CA ARG A 117 -33.89 10.34 -18.97
C ARG A 117 -33.57 11.80 -18.66
N LYS A 118 -32.28 12.15 -18.59
CA LYS A 118 -31.82 13.54 -18.42
C LYS A 118 -32.23 14.46 -19.57
N LYS A 119 -32.42 13.94 -20.79
CA LYS A 119 -32.86 14.73 -21.96
C LYS A 119 -34.39 14.88 -22.04
N GLN A 120 -35.14 14.07 -21.30
CA GLN A 120 -36.61 14.08 -21.26
C GLN A 120 -37.16 14.90 -20.09
N MET A 121 -36.32 15.25 -19.12
CA MET A 121 -36.59 16.24 -18.07
C MET A 121 -36.09 17.62 -18.51
#